data_AF-A0A8J6Y7V4-F1
#
_entry.id   AF-A0A8J6Y7V4-F1
#
_cell.length_a   1.000
_cell.length_b   1.000
_cell.length_c   1.000
_cell.angle_alpha   90.00
_cell.angle_beta   90.00
_cell.angle_gamma   90.00
#
_symmetry.space_group_name_H-M   'P 1'
#
loop_
_entity.id
_entity.type
_entity.pdbx_description
1 polymer ?
#
loop_
_entity_poly.entity_id
_entity_poly.type
_entity_poly.pdbx_seq_one_letter_code
_entity_poly.pdbx_strand_id
1 'polypeptide(L)'
;MDADPKPIDAALLEDLRELTPEMAAKRLAEFIAAPPRVETDALAQDVGVIELLNDRRAGDHILDHLPLTALEHLADRCAERLISGGPKEAARESAWQLLDVLRRSSLLCRIAEAETTDDWSRRILTLVQGSDFTFGRLFEQRATNYGERTLFRVPADGENRKVSWRQAAGRVDLIARSLLAIVAETGDRPLAILSHNSLEMALVDLACLSTGIVNIMVPATATETDVAFILEHAKVGALVVSDAQQLQKVLNVRDRLPNLGPIIALEASAASARDVIGFEHLLARSSETTPADLARRRRVQKIDDLATVMYTSGTTGTPKGICFTQRNIVFKRFARALALPEIGEDDRFLCYLPLFHTFGRFLELTGCVFWGATYCFAEDQSIDNLTRQMRRLRITVLISIPMKWMQLFDMVRQKVDVMSADDTEIEAALRRIVGPGLRWGLSAAGYLDPEIFRFFQRNGVELMSGFGMTEATGGITMTPPGKYKDDSLGSALPGIELAFAEDGELLVRGPYVMRGYLDPPDGTDSFDSDDWFHTGDLMEQDDDSFIRIVDRKKEIYKNIHGETIAPQKIENLFRDFESVSRVFLVCDHRPYNTALIYP
;
A
#
# COMPACT_ATOMS: atom_id res chain seq x y z
N MET A 1 -49.92 7.45 22.45
CA MET A 1 -49.35 6.09 22.63
C MET A 1 -49.07 5.54 21.23
N ASP A 2 -48.28 6.18 20.38
CA ASP A 2 -46.89 6.66 20.52
C ASP A 2 -45.93 5.55 20.91
N ALA A 3 -45.54 4.78 19.89
CA ALA A 3 -44.41 3.88 19.93
C ALA A 3 -43.20 4.62 19.35
N ASP A 4 -42.12 4.65 20.13
CA ASP A 4 -40.79 5.14 19.76
C ASP A 4 -40.31 4.51 18.44
N PRO A 5 -39.55 5.24 17.59
CA PRO A 5 -38.72 4.60 16.59
C PRO A 5 -37.48 4.03 17.30
N LYS A 6 -37.48 2.72 17.56
CA LYS A 6 -36.28 2.01 18.02
C LYS A 6 -35.20 1.98 16.92
N PRO A 7 -33.90 1.75 17.26
CA PRO A 7 -32.93 1.20 16.29
C PRO A 7 -33.57 0.01 15.56
N ILE A 8 -33.11 -0.34 14.34
CA ILE A 8 -33.63 -1.50 13.57
C ILE A 8 -34.08 -2.58 14.56
N ASP A 9 -35.40 -2.69 14.78
CA ASP A 9 -35.88 -3.58 15.84
C ASP A 9 -35.46 -4.99 15.43
N ALA A 10 -35.24 -5.89 16.39
CA ALA A 10 -34.95 -7.30 16.08
C ALA A 10 -35.99 -7.86 15.08
N ALA A 11 -37.22 -7.34 15.11
CA ALA A 11 -38.28 -7.58 14.15
C ALA A 11 -37.97 -7.14 12.71
N LEU A 12 -37.36 -5.97 12.46
CA LEU A 12 -36.97 -5.56 11.10
C LEU A 12 -35.78 -6.39 10.58
N LEU A 13 -34.85 -6.77 11.47
CA LEU A 13 -33.75 -7.69 11.14
C LEU A 13 -34.25 -9.09 10.80
N GLU A 14 -35.18 -9.64 11.59
CA GLU A 14 -35.84 -10.91 11.31
C GLU A 14 -36.65 -10.83 10.01
N ASP A 15 -37.46 -9.79 9.83
CA ASP A 15 -38.21 -9.54 8.59
C ASP A 15 -37.31 -9.51 7.36
N LEU A 16 -36.19 -8.77 7.40
CA LEU A 16 -35.27 -8.67 6.27
C LEU A 16 -34.57 -10.00 5.95
N ARG A 17 -34.34 -10.85 6.97
CA ARG A 17 -33.74 -12.19 6.80
C ARG A 17 -34.70 -13.20 6.16
N GLU A 18 -36.02 -12.98 6.25
CA GLU A 18 -37.03 -13.84 5.62
C GLU A 18 -37.34 -13.47 4.16
N LEU A 19 -36.87 -12.30 3.70
CA LEU A 19 -37.06 -11.81 2.34
C LEU A 19 -35.98 -12.31 1.37
N THR A 20 -36.26 -12.26 0.06
CA THR A 20 -35.19 -12.42 -0.93
C THR A 20 -34.22 -11.23 -0.84
N PRO A 21 -32.94 -11.41 -1.22
CA PRO A 21 -31.94 -10.34 -1.17
C PRO A 21 -32.39 -9.03 -1.83
N GLU A 22 -33.07 -9.11 -2.98
CA GLU A 22 -33.57 -7.95 -3.72
C GLU A 22 -34.71 -7.24 -2.98
N MET A 23 -35.63 -8.00 -2.39
CA MET A 23 -36.74 -7.44 -1.59
C MET A 23 -36.22 -6.80 -0.31
N ALA A 24 -35.26 -7.45 0.36
CA ALA A 24 -34.58 -6.92 1.53
C ALA A 24 -33.82 -5.62 1.21
N ALA A 25 -33.06 -5.61 0.11
CA ALA A 25 -32.35 -4.42 -0.37
C ALA A 25 -33.29 -3.27 -0.71
N LYS A 26 -34.42 -3.53 -1.39
CA LYS A 26 -35.43 -2.51 -1.68
C LYS A 26 -36.04 -1.92 -0.41
N ARG A 27 -36.46 -2.78 0.53
CA ARG A 27 -37.05 -2.34 1.81
C ARG A 27 -36.05 -1.56 2.65
N LEU A 28 -34.77 -1.98 2.65
CA LEU A 28 -33.69 -1.26 3.33
C LEU A 28 -33.41 0.10 2.67
N ALA A 29 -33.44 0.19 1.33
CA ALA A 29 -33.29 1.46 0.61
C ALA A 29 -34.40 2.46 0.93
N GLU A 30 -35.66 2.00 0.95
CA GLU A 30 -36.82 2.81 1.36
C GLU A 30 -36.68 3.29 2.81
N PHE A 31 -36.19 2.41 3.70
CA PHE A 31 -35.92 2.75 5.09
C PHE A 31 -34.80 3.80 5.23
N ILE A 32 -33.70 3.69 4.47
CA ILE A 32 -32.60 4.66 4.45
C ILE A 32 -33.05 6.03 3.90
N ALA A 33 -33.97 6.04 2.94
CA ALA A 33 -34.49 7.26 2.33
C ALA A 33 -35.52 7.99 3.19
N ALA A 34 -36.18 7.30 4.12
CA ALA A 34 -37.16 7.91 5.01
C ALA A 34 -36.47 8.85 6.02
N PRO A 35 -36.87 10.13 6.13
CA PRO A 35 -36.25 11.07 7.05
C PRO A 35 -36.54 10.70 8.50
N PRO A 36 -35.51 10.61 9.38
CA PRO A 36 -35.72 10.36 10.80
C PRO A 36 -36.39 11.58 11.45
N ARG A 37 -37.31 11.35 12.39
CA ARG A 37 -38.11 12.41 13.03
C ARG A 37 -37.31 13.27 14.03
N VAL A 38 -36.23 12.73 14.62
CA VAL A 38 -35.32 13.36 15.58
C VAL A 38 -33.88 12.90 15.31
N GLU A 39 -32.87 13.73 15.57
CA GLU A 39 -31.44 13.44 15.27
C GLU A 39 -30.88 12.23 16.05
N THR A 40 -31.32 11.99 17.29
CA THR A 40 -30.92 10.80 18.08
C THR A 40 -31.42 9.50 17.45
N ASP A 41 -32.63 9.52 16.89
CA ASP A 41 -33.23 8.37 16.22
C ASP A 41 -32.52 8.11 14.88
N ALA A 42 -32.05 9.18 14.23
CA ALA A 42 -31.28 9.11 12.98
C ALA A 42 -29.96 8.35 13.14
N LEU A 43 -29.21 8.60 14.23
CA LEU A 43 -27.94 7.91 14.46
C LEU A 43 -28.16 6.44 14.79
N ALA A 44 -29.12 6.13 15.68
CA ALA A 44 -29.45 4.76 16.05
C ALA A 44 -29.93 3.93 14.85
N GLN A 45 -30.72 4.56 13.97
CA GLN A 45 -31.13 3.99 12.69
C GLN A 45 -29.94 3.62 11.81
N ASP A 46 -29.04 4.59 11.56
CA ASP A 46 -27.89 4.38 10.67
C ASP A 46 -26.91 3.35 11.23
N VAL A 47 -26.67 3.35 12.55
CA VAL A 47 -25.87 2.32 13.22
C VAL A 47 -26.46 0.93 12.96
N GLY A 48 -27.77 0.75 13.16
CA GLY A 48 -28.42 -0.54 12.91
C GLY A 48 -28.31 -0.99 11.44
N VAL A 49 -28.44 -0.06 10.48
CA VAL A 49 -28.26 -0.36 9.05
C VAL A 49 -26.82 -0.85 8.78
N ILE A 50 -25.83 -0.13 9.32
CA ILE A 50 -24.42 -0.45 9.10
C ILE A 50 -24.04 -1.78 9.78
N GLU A 51 -24.58 -2.08 10.96
CA GLU A 51 -24.41 -3.36 11.64
C GLU A 51 -24.96 -4.52 10.81
N LEU A 52 -26.15 -4.36 10.22
CA LEU A 52 -26.73 -5.33 9.29
C LEU A 52 -25.83 -5.56 8.07
N LEU A 53 -25.34 -4.49 7.44
CA LEU A 53 -24.47 -4.59 6.27
C LEU A 53 -23.11 -5.25 6.59
N ASN A 54 -22.65 -5.17 7.85
CA ASN A 54 -21.42 -5.82 8.28
C ASN A 54 -21.61 -7.29 8.72
N ASP A 55 -22.84 -7.75 8.97
CA ASP A 55 -23.14 -9.17 9.16
C ASP A 55 -22.94 -9.92 7.84
N ARG A 56 -21.74 -10.48 7.62
CA ARG A 56 -21.35 -11.21 6.40
C ARG A 56 -22.35 -12.26 5.92
N ARG A 57 -23.18 -12.83 6.79
CA ARG A 57 -24.15 -13.86 6.41
C ARG A 57 -25.40 -13.28 5.77
N ALA A 58 -25.81 -12.09 6.19
CA ALA A 58 -27.05 -11.45 5.74
C ALA A 58 -26.77 -10.19 4.89
N GLY A 59 -25.82 -9.38 5.35
CA GLY A 59 -25.42 -8.10 4.77
C GLY A 59 -24.80 -8.21 3.39
N ASP A 60 -23.91 -9.18 3.12
CA ASP A 60 -23.22 -9.28 1.83
C ASP A 60 -24.25 -9.47 0.68
N HIS A 61 -25.25 -10.34 0.86
CA HIS A 61 -26.31 -10.54 -0.14
C HIS A 61 -27.20 -9.30 -0.33
N ILE A 62 -27.50 -8.58 0.75
CA ILE A 62 -28.29 -7.34 0.66
C ILE A 62 -27.47 -6.25 -0.04
N LEU A 63 -26.18 -6.14 0.29
CA LEU A 63 -25.26 -5.14 -0.24
C LEU A 63 -25.12 -5.24 -1.76
N ASP A 64 -25.10 -6.46 -2.30
CA ASP A 64 -25.01 -6.70 -3.75
C ASP A 64 -26.20 -6.11 -4.54
N HIS A 65 -27.37 -5.98 -3.90
CA HIS A 65 -28.58 -5.44 -4.53
C HIS A 65 -28.98 -4.04 -4.03
N LEU A 66 -28.38 -3.54 -2.95
CA LEU A 66 -28.72 -2.24 -2.37
C LEU A 66 -28.33 -1.10 -3.34
N PRO A 67 -29.25 -0.21 -3.75
CA PRO A 67 -28.92 0.89 -4.65
C PRO A 67 -27.79 1.77 -4.13
N LEU A 68 -26.86 2.18 -5.01
CA LEU A 68 -25.73 3.04 -4.62
C LEU A 68 -26.22 4.37 -4.01
N THR A 69 -27.33 4.92 -4.49
CA THR A 69 -27.95 6.14 -3.94
C THR A 69 -28.36 6.01 -2.48
N ALA A 70 -28.76 4.81 -2.02
CA ALA A 70 -29.04 4.58 -0.60
C ALA A 70 -27.75 4.63 0.22
N LEU A 71 -26.67 4.02 -0.27
CA LEU A 71 -25.37 4.08 0.40
C LEU A 71 -24.77 5.48 0.37
N GLU A 72 -24.97 6.26 -0.70
CA GLU A 72 -24.59 7.67 -0.78
C GLU A 72 -25.29 8.48 0.30
N HIS A 73 -26.61 8.37 0.44
CA HIS A 73 -27.35 9.05 1.51
C HIS A 73 -26.85 8.66 2.90
N LEU A 74 -26.56 7.37 3.13
CA LEU A 74 -26.02 6.90 4.40
C LEU A 74 -24.62 7.48 4.69
N ALA A 75 -23.75 7.49 3.69
CA ALA A 75 -22.40 8.06 3.80
C ALA A 75 -22.43 9.57 4.04
N ASP A 76 -23.29 10.29 3.32
CA ASP A 76 -23.43 11.74 3.45
C ASP A 76 -23.96 12.12 4.84
N ARG A 77 -24.97 11.41 5.38
CA ARG A 77 -25.43 11.59 6.77
C ARG A 77 -24.34 11.28 7.80
N CYS A 78 -23.57 10.21 7.60
CA CYS A 78 -22.43 9.90 8.47
C CYS A 78 -21.38 11.02 8.46
N ALA A 79 -21.05 11.54 7.27
CA ALA A 79 -20.10 12.65 7.12
C ALA A 79 -20.61 13.94 7.78
N GLU A 80 -21.87 14.31 7.59
CA GLU A 80 -22.48 15.48 8.21
C GLU A 80 -22.40 15.44 9.75
N ARG A 81 -22.66 14.28 10.37
CA ARG A 81 -22.57 14.10 11.83
C ARG A 81 -21.15 14.26 12.38
N LEU A 82 -20.13 13.89 11.60
CA LEU A 82 -18.73 14.08 11.99
C LEU A 82 -18.35 15.58 12.01
N ILE A 83 -19.02 16.39 11.19
CA ILE A 83 -18.81 17.84 11.08
C ILE A 83 -19.65 18.62 12.12
N SER A 84 -20.91 18.23 12.35
CA SER A 84 -21.91 19.00 13.10
C SER A 84 -21.73 19.02 14.63
N GLY A 85 -20.73 18.35 15.19
CA GLY A 85 -20.37 18.47 16.61
C GLY A 85 -21.20 17.63 17.59
N GLY A 86 -21.97 16.64 17.12
CA GLY A 86 -22.71 15.66 17.94
C GLY A 86 -21.82 14.73 18.79
N PRO A 87 -22.37 13.66 19.43
CA PRO A 87 -21.58 12.73 20.24
C PRO A 87 -20.48 12.07 19.39
N LYS A 88 -19.26 12.64 19.48
CA LYS A 88 -18.15 12.36 18.56
C LYS A 88 -17.78 10.88 18.52
N GLU A 89 -17.90 10.15 19.62
CA GLU A 89 -17.46 8.75 19.70
C GLU A 89 -18.39 7.80 18.92
N ALA A 90 -19.71 7.87 19.14
CA ALA A 90 -20.66 7.02 18.42
C ALA A 90 -20.70 7.34 16.91
N ALA A 91 -20.60 8.62 16.53
CA ALA A 91 -20.51 9.01 15.13
C ALA A 91 -19.23 8.45 14.47
N ARG A 92 -18.08 8.52 15.15
CA ARG A 92 -16.82 7.93 14.69
C ARG A 92 -16.93 6.42 14.50
N GLU A 93 -17.48 5.73 15.49
CA GLU A 93 -17.65 4.28 15.44
C GLU A 93 -18.53 3.86 14.27
N SER A 94 -19.67 4.54 14.06
CA SER A 94 -20.53 4.28 12.90
C SER A 94 -19.79 4.49 11.57
N ALA A 95 -18.98 5.54 11.44
CA ALA A 95 -18.18 5.80 10.25
C ALA A 95 -17.11 4.73 10.03
N TRP A 96 -16.45 4.24 11.09
CA TRP A 96 -15.49 3.14 10.99
C TRP A 96 -16.15 1.86 10.49
N GLN A 97 -17.34 1.53 10.99
CA GLN A 97 -18.10 0.37 10.53
C GLN A 97 -18.56 0.53 9.07
N LEU A 98 -18.99 1.73 8.67
CA LEU A 98 -19.35 2.02 7.27
C LEU A 98 -18.13 1.87 6.35
N LEU A 99 -16.96 2.34 6.76
CA LEU A 99 -15.71 2.17 6.01
C LEU A 99 -15.32 0.69 5.81
N ASP A 100 -15.78 -0.24 6.65
CA ASP A 100 -15.61 -1.69 6.39
C ASP A 100 -16.54 -2.21 5.29
N VAL A 101 -17.75 -1.67 5.19
CA VAL A 101 -18.70 -1.97 4.12
C VAL A 101 -18.18 -1.43 2.79
N LEU A 102 -17.71 -0.18 2.78
CA LEU A 102 -17.26 0.54 1.58
C LEU A 102 -16.01 -0.04 0.89
N ARG A 103 -15.38 -1.06 1.48
CA ARG A 103 -14.23 -1.76 0.88
C ARG A 103 -14.58 -3.14 0.32
N ARG A 104 -15.84 -3.57 0.40
CA ARG A 104 -16.27 -4.88 -0.09
C ARG A 104 -16.14 -4.91 -1.62
N SER A 105 -15.49 -5.95 -2.14
CA SER A 105 -15.19 -6.07 -3.57
C SER A 105 -16.45 -5.99 -4.44
N SER A 106 -17.54 -6.64 -4.04
CA SER A 106 -18.81 -6.59 -4.80
C SER A 106 -19.37 -5.17 -4.93
N LEU A 107 -19.33 -4.38 -3.86
CA LEU A 107 -19.72 -2.97 -3.89
C LEU A 107 -18.76 -2.14 -4.76
N LEU A 108 -17.44 -2.35 -4.62
CA LEU A 108 -16.45 -1.61 -5.39
C LEU A 108 -16.59 -1.88 -6.91
N CYS A 109 -16.92 -3.11 -7.31
CA CYS A 109 -17.20 -3.44 -8.72
C CYS A 109 -18.40 -2.63 -9.23
N ARG A 110 -19.48 -2.55 -8.45
CA ARG A 110 -20.67 -1.77 -8.82
C ARG A 110 -20.40 -0.27 -8.90
N ILE A 111 -19.53 0.26 -8.02
CA ILE A 111 -19.08 1.66 -8.09
C ILE A 111 -18.30 1.92 -9.38
N ALA A 112 -17.41 1.00 -9.76
CA ALA A 112 -16.63 1.10 -10.99
C ALA A 112 -17.52 1.01 -12.24
N GLU A 113 -18.48 0.08 -12.26
CA GLU A 113 -19.47 -0.08 -13.35
C GLU A 113 -20.37 1.15 -13.51
N ALA A 114 -20.71 1.82 -12.41
CA ALA A 114 -21.50 3.05 -12.43
C ALA A 114 -20.68 4.30 -12.79
N GLU A 115 -19.36 4.19 -12.98
CA GLU A 115 -18.45 5.30 -13.28
C GLU A 115 -18.50 6.43 -12.21
N THR A 116 -18.76 6.08 -10.95
CA THR A 116 -18.86 7.04 -9.81
C THR A 116 -17.66 6.98 -8.86
N THR A 117 -16.54 6.40 -9.32
CA THR A 117 -15.35 6.16 -8.51
C THR A 117 -14.80 7.41 -7.81
N ASP A 118 -14.74 8.55 -8.50
CA ASP A 118 -14.20 9.79 -7.93
C ASP A 118 -15.13 10.42 -6.88
N ASP A 119 -16.44 10.28 -7.07
CA ASP A 119 -17.45 10.72 -6.09
C ASP A 119 -17.34 9.91 -4.80
N TRP A 120 -17.20 8.59 -4.93
CA TRP A 120 -16.99 7.70 -3.80
C TRP A 120 -15.64 7.94 -3.12
N SER A 121 -14.58 8.20 -3.88
CA SER A 121 -13.26 8.58 -3.35
C SER A 121 -13.36 9.79 -2.42
N ARG A 122 -14.08 10.85 -2.82
CA ARG A 122 -14.30 12.06 -2.00
C ARG A 122 -15.12 11.79 -0.73
N ARG A 123 -16.17 10.96 -0.82
CA ARG A 123 -16.98 10.55 0.34
C ARG A 123 -16.16 9.75 1.35
N ILE A 124 -15.40 8.77 0.87
CA ILE A 124 -14.53 7.96 1.71
C ILE A 124 -13.47 8.82 2.38
N LEU A 125 -12.87 9.77 1.67
CA LEU A 125 -11.89 10.70 2.25
C LEU A 125 -12.49 11.49 3.42
N THR A 126 -13.70 12.02 3.23
CA THR A 126 -14.44 12.77 4.25
C THR A 126 -14.69 11.92 5.50
N LEU A 127 -15.13 10.67 5.31
CA LEU A 127 -15.34 9.73 6.42
C LEU A 127 -14.04 9.37 7.12
N VAL A 128 -12.96 9.07 6.38
CA VAL A 128 -11.65 8.75 6.95
C VAL A 128 -11.10 9.90 7.78
N GLN A 129 -11.19 11.13 7.27
CA GLN A 129 -10.71 12.32 7.95
C GLN A 129 -11.57 12.69 9.17
N GLY A 130 -12.88 12.79 9.00
CA GLY A 130 -13.80 13.19 10.06
C GLY A 130 -13.82 12.19 11.23
N SER A 131 -13.55 10.91 10.96
CA SER A 131 -13.60 9.85 11.96
C SER A 131 -12.27 9.52 12.64
N ASP A 132 -11.14 10.14 12.23
CA ASP A 132 -9.79 9.72 12.64
C ASP A 132 -9.55 8.21 12.39
N PHE A 133 -9.93 7.67 11.21
CA PHE A 133 -9.76 6.24 10.91
C PHE A 133 -8.28 5.90 10.63
N THR A 134 -7.50 5.70 11.69
CA THR A 134 -6.06 5.42 11.59
C THR A 134 -5.75 3.98 11.20
N PHE A 135 -4.49 3.69 10.88
CA PHE A 135 -4.06 2.33 10.56
C PHE A 135 -4.31 1.35 11.70
N GLY A 136 -4.18 1.79 12.96
CA GLY A 136 -4.50 0.95 14.12
C GLY A 136 -5.96 0.49 14.14
N ARG A 137 -6.91 1.38 13.79
CA ARG A 137 -8.34 1.05 13.68
C ARG A 137 -8.63 0.12 12.53
N LEU A 138 -8.02 0.38 11.37
CA LEU A 138 -8.10 -0.50 10.21
C LEU A 138 -7.63 -1.91 10.58
N PHE A 139 -6.44 -2.04 11.19
CA PHE A 139 -5.87 -3.34 11.55
C PHE A 139 -6.71 -4.10 12.59
N GLU A 140 -7.20 -3.42 13.63
CA GLU A 140 -8.09 -3.97 14.65
C GLU A 140 -9.40 -4.50 14.05
N GLN A 141 -10.01 -3.73 13.14
CA GLN A 141 -11.21 -4.13 12.42
C GLN A 141 -10.98 -5.40 11.59
N ARG A 142 -9.85 -5.49 10.87
CA ARG A 142 -9.49 -6.69 10.10
C ARG A 142 -9.23 -7.91 11.00
N ALA A 143 -8.51 -7.71 12.10
CA ALA A 143 -8.23 -8.78 13.05
C ALA A 143 -9.52 -9.36 13.65
N THR A 144 -10.49 -8.50 14.00
CA THR A 144 -11.82 -8.89 14.49
C THR A 144 -12.59 -9.67 13.43
N ASN A 145 -12.63 -9.16 12.20
CA ASN A 145 -13.43 -9.75 11.11
C ASN A 145 -12.90 -11.10 10.63
N TYR A 146 -11.58 -11.30 10.65
CA TYR A 146 -10.96 -12.47 10.02
C TYR A 146 -10.44 -13.53 10.99
N GLY A 147 -10.13 -13.17 12.24
CA GLY A 147 -9.81 -14.11 13.33
C GLY A 147 -8.84 -15.23 12.93
N GLU A 148 -9.38 -16.41 12.60
CA GLU A 148 -8.61 -17.61 12.26
C GLU A 148 -8.14 -17.68 10.79
N ARG A 149 -8.58 -16.79 9.90
CA ARG A 149 -8.06 -16.74 8.53
C ARG A 149 -6.56 -16.41 8.54
N THR A 150 -5.85 -16.97 7.57
CA THR A 150 -4.39 -16.76 7.43
C THR A 150 -4.11 -15.35 6.92
N LEU A 151 -3.31 -14.57 7.67
CA LEU A 151 -2.74 -13.31 7.19
C LEU A 151 -1.38 -13.57 6.55
N PHE A 152 -0.46 -14.23 7.28
CA PHE A 152 0.89 -14.47 6.78
C PHE A 152 1.13 -15.95 6.47
N ARG A 153 1.85 -16.20 5.38
CA ARG A 153 2.52 -17.48 5.12
C ARG A 153 4.02 -17.23 5.06
N VAL A 154 4.75 -17.85 5.96
CA VAL A 154 6.20 -17.70 6.09
C VAL A 154 6.88 -19.00 5.64
N PRO A 155 7.98 -18.93 4.88
CA PRO A 155 8.84 -20.08 4.62
C PRO A 155 9.26 -20.78 5.92
N ALA A 156 9.12 -22.10 5.97
CA ALA A 156 9.70 -22.97 6.99
C ALA A 156 10.03 -24.34 6.36
N ASP A 157 10.96 -25.09 6.95
CA ASP A 157 11.50 -26.34 6.39
C ASP A 157 10.37 -27.33 6.01
N GLY A 158 10.14 -27.49 4.70
CA GLY A 158 9.16 -28.42 4.14
C GLY A 158 7.71 -27.89 4.01
N GLU A 159 7.27 -26.93 4.83
CA GLU A 159 5.93 -26.34 4.76
C GLU A 159 5.91 -24.84 5.10
N ASN A 160 5.02 -24.06 4.46
CA ASN A 160 4.87 -22.65 4.86
C ASN A 160 4.05 -22.57 6.15
N ARG A 161 4.69 -22.06 7.21
CA ARG A 161 4.02 -21.75 8.47
C ARG A 161 2.95 -20.69 8.23
N LYS A 162 1.70 -21.03 8.60
CA LYS A 162 0.57 -20.09 8.56
C LYS A 162 0.51 -19.31 9.87
N VAL A 163 0.25 -18.02 9.77
CA VAL A 163 -0.06 -17.15 10.91
C VAL A 163 -1.43 -16.55 10.68
N SER A 164 -2.37 -16.85 11.58
CA SER A 164 -3.72 -16.31 11.52
C SER A 164 -3.76 -14.83 11.88
N TRP A 165 -4.85 -14.14 11.52
CA TRP A 165 -5.11 -12.77 11.95
C TRP A 165 -5.06 -12.61 13.48
N ARG A 166 -5.67 -13.56 14.22
CA ARG A 166 -5.65 -13.58 15.69
C ARG A 166 -4.22 -13.70 16.24
N GLN A 167 -3.41 -14.60 15.67
CA GLN A 167 -2.01 -14.76 16.06
C GLN A 167 -1.18 -13.51 15.73
N ALA A 168 -1.36 -12.94 14.54
CA ALA A 168 -0.67 -11.73 14.12
C ALA A 168 -1.03 -10.54 15.02
N ALA A 169 -2.33 -10.33 15.29
CA ALA A 169 -2.80 -9.25 16.16
C ALA A 169 -2.28 -9.38 17.60
N GLY A 170 -2.31 -10.59 18.17
CA GLY A 170 -1.72 -10.84 19.49
C GLY A 170 -0.22 -10.54 19.55
N ARG A 171 0.54 -10.89 18.49
CA ARG A 171 1.97 -10.55 18.39
C ARG A 171 2.18 -9.05 18.20
N VAL A 172 1.38 -8.38 17.37
CA VAL A 172 1.44 -6.92 17.18
C VAL A 172 1.18 -6.20 18.52
N ASP A 173 0.20 -6.62 19.30
CA ASP A 173 -0.09 -6.02 20.61
C ASP A 173 1.04 -6.24 21.62
N LEU A 174 1.62 -7.44 21.64
CA LEU A 174 2.76 -7.77 22.49
C LEU A 174 3.99 -6.93 22.14
N ILE A 175 4.31 -6.83 20.84
CA ILE A 175 5.42 -6.02 20.33
C ILE A 175 5.15 -4.54 20.61
N ALA A 176 3.94 -4.05 20.32
CA ALA A 176 3.55 -2.66 20.56
C ALA A 176 3.74 -2.26 22.02
N ARG A 177 3.28 -3.07 22.98
CA ARG A 177 3.49 -2.83 24.41
C ARG A 177 4.96 -2.81 24.80
N SER A 178 5.76 -3.68 24.20
CA SER A 178 7.20 -3.74 24.43
C SER A 178 7.91 -2.50 23.87
N LEU A 179 7.55 -2.07 22.66
CA LEU A 179 8.10 -0.88 22.03
C LEU A 179 7.70 0.40 22.76
N LEU A 180 6.48 0.47 23.31
CA LEU A 180 6.05 1.58 24.16
C LEU A 180 6.94 1.75 25.40
N ALA A 181 7.40 0.64 26.00
CA ALA A 181 8.38 0.69 27.09
C ALA A 181 9.73 1.25 26.62
N ILE A 182 10.23 0.78 25.45
CA ILE A 182 11.48 1.28 24.85
C ILE A 182 11.42 2.78 24.58
N VAL A 183 10.39 3.24 23.85
CA VAL A 183 10.35 4.65 23.40
C VAL A 183 10.15 5.61 24.56
N ALA A 184 9.49 5.18 25.65
CA ALA A 184 9.38 5.96 26.88
C ALA A 184 10.76 6.28 27.50
N GLU A 185 11.73 5.36 27.43
CA GLU A 185 13.11 5.60 27.90
C GLU A 185 13.84 6.66 27.07
N THR A 186 13.45 6.81 25.81
CA THR A 186 14.09 7.70 24.85
C THR A 186 13.38 9.05 24.71
N GLY A 187 12.33 9.28 25.49
CA GLY A 187 11.49 10.49 25.41
C GLY A 187 10.64 10.54 24.14
N ASP A 188 10.06 9.41 23.72
CA ASP A 188 9.26 9.26 22.50
C ASP A 188 10.00 9.62 21.19
N ARG A 189 11.34 9.55 21.19
CA ARG A 189 12.13 9.69 19.96
C ARG A 189 11.79 8.60 18.95
N PRO A 190 11.95 8.87 17.63
CA PRO A 190 11.64 7.88 16.59
C PRO A 190 12.43 6.58 16.75
N LEU A 191 11.79 5.48 16.35
CA LEU A 191 12.40 4.15 16.30
C LEU A 191 12.82 3.84 14.86
N ALA A 192 14.08 3.48 14.62
CA ALA A 192 14.52 3.05 13.30
C ALA A 192 14.37 1.54 13.11
N ILE A 193 14.12 1.12 11.88
CA ILE A 193 14.10 -0.28 11.46
C ILE A 193 15.10 -0.43 10.30
N LEU A 194 16.21 -1.15 10.56
CA LEU A 194 17.23 -1.52 9.59
C LEU A 194 17.23 -3.04 9.44
N SER A 195 16.40 -3.56 8.55
CA SER A 195 16.07 -4.98 8.53
C SER A 195 15.84 -5.48 7.11
N HIS A 196 16.27 -6.71 6.82
CA HIS A 196 15.76 -7.47 5.69
C HIS A 196 14.31 -7.92 5.95
N ASN A 197 13.61 -8.30 4.89
CA ASN A 197 12.23 -8.79 4.97
C ASN A 197 12.16 -10.01 5.89
N SER A 198 11.33 -9.92 6.91
CA SER A 198 10.98 -11.03 7.81
C SER A 198 9.57 -10.79 8.36
N LEU A 199 8.98 -11.83 8.94
CA LEU A 199 7.71 -11.68 9.64
C LEU A 199 7.88 -10.74 10.84
N GLU A 200 8.97 -10.86 11.57
CA GLU A 200 9.29 -10.06 12.75
C GLU A 200 9.39 -8.57 12.38
N MET A 201 10.08 -8.24 11.28
CA MET A 201 10.11 -6.87 10.73
C MET A 201 8.70 -6.36 10.41
N ALA A 202 7.88 -7.15 9.72
CA ALA A 202 6.52 -6.76 9.37
C ALA A 202 5.66 -6.50 10.62
N LEU A 203 5.78 -7.35 11.65
CA LEU A 203 5.02 -7.18 12.89
C LEU A 203 5.49 -5.97 13.72
N VAL A 204 6.80 -5.67 13.72
CA VAL A 204 7.33 -4.43 14.33
C VAL A 204 6.80 -3.19 13.60
N ASP A 205 6.79 -3.20 12.27
CA ASP A 205 6.24 -2.09 11.48
C ASP A 205 4.75 -1.88 11.76
N LEU A 206 3.95 -2.95 11.74
CA LEU A 206 2.52 -2.90 12.08
C LEU A 206 2.27 -2.44 13.51
N ALA A 207 3.11 -2.83 14.47
CA ALA A 207 3.06 -2.35 15.84
C ALA A 207 3.29 -0.83 15.91
N CYS A 208 4.29 -0.31 15.21
CA CYS A 208 4.57 1.13 15.14
C CYS A 208 3.40 1.90 14.53
N LEU A 209 2.94 1.49 13.33
CA LEU A 209 1.83 2.13 12.63
C LEU A 209 0.52 2.10 13.43
N SER A 210 0.27 1.03 14.20
CA SER A 210 -0.92 0.91 15.05
C SER A 210 -0.83 1.74 16.33
N THR A 211 0.36 2.12 16.78
CA THR A 211 0.57 2.83 18.06
C THR A 211 1.02 4.28 17.90
N GLY A 212 1.29 4.74 16.67
CA GLY A 212 1.76 6.10 16.45
C GLY A 212 3.18 6.32 16.99
N ILE A 213 3.93 5.22 17.19
CA ILE A 213 5.38 5.28 17.31
C ILE A 213 5.90 5.62 15.91
N VAL A 214 6.48 6.80 15.75
CA VAL A 214 7.06 7.21 14.47
C VAL A 214 8.25 6.31 14.18
N ASN A 215 8.13 5.49 13.14
CA ASN A 215 9.24 4.65 12.72
C ASN A 215 9.97 5.19 11.49
N ILE A 216 11.30 5.04 11.50
CA ILE A 216 12.20 5.40 10.40
C ILE A 216 12.60 4.13 9.65
N MET A 217 12.14 3.98 8.42
CA MET A 217 12.55 2.86 7.58
C MET A 217 13.91 3.14 6.96
N VAL A 218 14.92 2.38 7.37
CA VAL A 218 16.28 2.48 6.83
C VAL A 218 16.48 1.36 5.81
N PRO A 219 16.90 1.66 4.57
CA PRO A 219 17.16 0.63 3.59
C PRO A 219 18.22 -0.36 4.08
N ALA A 220 17.93 -1.67 4.00
CA ALA A 220 18.92 -2.69 4.39
C ALA A 220 20.18 -2.69 3.48
N THR A 221 20.06 -2.08 2.30
CA THR A 221 21.13 -1.84 1.34
C THR A 221 21.94 -0.57 1.60
N ALA A 222 21.53 0.25 2.59
CA ALA A 222 22.22 1.50 2.92
C ALA A 222 23.67 1.22 3.36
N THR A 223 24.56 2.15 3.00
CA THR A 223 25.95 2.15 3.45
C THR A 223 26.04 2.57 4.92
N GLU A 224 27.16 2.30 5.58
CA GLU A 224 27.38 2.76 6.97
C GLU A 224 27.29 4.29 7.10
N THR A 225 27.74 5.00 6.07
CA THR A 225 27.67 6.47 6.02
C THR A 225 26.22 6.95 5.95
N ASP A 226 25.40 6.32 5.09
CA ASP A 226 23.98 6.63 4.98
C ASP A 226 23.22 6.26 6.26
N VAL A 227 23.52 5.10 6.85
CA VAL A 227 22.95 4.68 8.14
C VAL A 227 23.26 5.73 9.22
N ALA A 228 24.53 6.16 9.34
CA ALA A 228 24.91 7.18 10.31
C ALA A 228 24.16 8.49 10.08
N PHE A 229 24.08 8.95 8.82
CA PHE A 229 23.35 10.15 8.45
C PHE A 229 21.86 10.05 8.81
N ILE A 230 21.19 8.99 8.38
CA ILE A 230 19.75 8.79 8.58
C ILE A 230 19.38 8.76 10.07
N LEU A 231 20.14 7.99 10.86
CA LEU A 231 19.85 7.83 12.29
C LEU A 231 20.03 9.13 13.07
N GLU A 232 21.06 9.91 12.74
CA GLU A 232 21.31 11.20 13.39
C GLU A 232 20.33 12.28 12.90
N HIS A 233 20.09 12.36 11.58
CA HIS A 233 19.16 13.32 10.99
C HIS A 233 17.73 13.13 11.52
N ALA A 234 17.27 11.88 11.64
CA ALA A 234 15.97 11.58 12.23
C ALA A 234 15.96 11.57 13.78
N LYS A 235 17.09 11.87 14.43
CA LYS A 235 17.23 11.90 15.90
C LYS A 235 16.71 10.62 16.56
N VAL A 236 17.08 9.49 15.97
CA VAL A 236 16.58 8.16 16.36
C VAL A 236 16.95 7.83 17.80
N GLY A 237 15.96 7.42 18.59
CA GLY A 237 16.13 7.04 19.99
C GLY A 237 16.39 5.54 20.20
N ALA A 238 15.85 4.69 19.34
CA ALA A 238 16.04 3.24 19.41
C ALA A 238 16.09 2.62 18.02
N LEU A 239 16.77 1.49 17.86
CA LEU A 239 16.97 0.84 16.57
C LEU A 239 16.61 -0.65 16.63
N VAL A 240 15.90 -1.14 15.63
CA VAL A 240 15.68 -2.57 15.37
C VAL A 240 16.55 -3.00 14.19
N VAL A 241 17.31 -4.09 14.35
CA VAL A 241 18.15 -4.71 13.29
C VAL A 241 17.78 -6.17 13.05
N SER A 242 17.83 -6.63 11.79
CA SER A 242 17.56 -8.05 11.47
C SER A 242 18.61 -8.99 12.04
N ASP A 243 19.87 -8.75 11.71
CA ASP A 243 20.96 -9.72 11.83
C ASP A 243 22.30 -9.05 12.19
N ALA A 244 23.36 -9.86 12.30
CA ALA A 244 24.68 -9.41 12.70
C ALA A 244 25.33 -8.47 11.66
N GLN A 245 25.01 -8.61 10.37
CA GLN A 245 25.54 -7.75 9.32
C GLN A 245 24.95 -6.34 9.46
N GLN A 246 23.65 -6.22 9.66
CA GLN A 246 23.00 -4.92 9.86
C GLN A 246 23.43 -4.29 11.19
N LEU A 247 23.58 -5.09 12.25
CA LEU A 247 24.13 -4.63 13.52
C LEU A 247 25.55 -4.05 13.35
N GLN A 248 26.43 -4.75 12.62
CA GLN A 248 27.82 -4.32 12.46
C GLN A 248 27.93 -2.95 11.79
N LYS A 249 27.09 -2.66 10.79
CA LYS A 249 27.06 -1.33 10.14
C LYS A 249 26.84 -0.20 11.15
N VAL A 250 25.99 -0.44 12.14
CA VAL A 250 25.63 0.54 13.18
C VAL A 250 26.75 0.64 14.22
N LEU A 251 27.32 -0.49 14.63
CA LEU A 251 28.42 -0.52 15.59
C LEU A 251 29.66 0.22 15.05
N ASN A 252 29.95 0.10 13.76
CA ASN A 252 31.05 0.80 13.10
C ASN A 252 30.93 2.34 13.14
N VAL A 253 29.71 2.85 13.28
CA VAL A 253 29.42 4.29 13.31
C VAL A 253 28.82 4.75 14.65
N ARG A 254 28.85 3.91 15.68
CA ARG A 254 28.19 4.14 16.98
C ARG A 254 28.60 5.46 17.63
N ASP A 255 29.87 5.83 17.53
CA ASP A 255 30.42 7.07 18.10
C ASP A 255 29.80 8.35 17.49
N ARG A 256 29.19 8.23 16.30
CA ARG A 256 28.52 9.33 15.60
C ARG A 256 27.03 9.43 15.93
N LEU A 257 26.51 8.58 16.81
CA LEU A 257 25.07 8.42 17.08
C LEU A 257 24.74 8.74 18.55
N PRO A 258 24.93 9.98 19.03
CA PRO A 258 24.74 10.35 20.42
C PRO A 258 23.29 10.19 20.91
N ASN A 259 22.31 10.25 20.01
CA ASN A 259 20.90 10.11 20.31
C ASN A 259 20.43 8.64 20.41
N LEU A 260 21.18 7.71 19.81
CA LEU A 260 20.74 6.33 19.71
C LEU A 260 20.91 5.62 21.06
N GLY A 261 19.80 5.23 21.66
CA GLY A 261 19.71 4.43 22.87
C GLY A 261 19.72 2.93 22.56
N PRO A 262 18.69 2.17 22.98
CA PRO A 262 18.65 0.71 22.83
C PRO A 262 18.71 0.23 21.36
N ILE A 263 19.47 -0.85 21.13
CA ILE A 263 19.47 -1.61 19.87
C ILE A 263 18.80 -2.97 20.13
N ILE A 264 17.81 -3.30 19.31
CA ILE A 264 17.06 -4.55 19.35
C ILE A 264 17.46 -5.42 18.15
N ALA A 265 17.88 -6.66 18.40
CA ALA A 265 18.16 -7.66 17.38
C ALA A 265 16.98 -8.63 17.21
N LEU A 266 16.50 -8.78 15.97
CA LEU A 266 15.43 -9.74 15.64
C LEU A 266 15.96 -11.19 15.68
N GLU A 267 17.13 -11.43 15.10
CA GLU A 267 17.79 -12.74 15.15
C GLU A 267 18.64 -12.93 16.42
N ALA A 268 18.61 -14.14 16.97
CA ALA A 268 19.38 -14.50 18.16
C ALA A 268 20.90 -14.39 17.97
N SER A 269 21.39 -14.59 16.73
CA SER A 269 22.81 -14.47 16.37
C SER A 269 23.37 -13.07 16.68
N ALA A 270 22.61 -12.03 16.34
CA ALA A 270 22.96 -10.63 16.54
C ALA A 270 22.82 -10.19 18.00
N ALA A 271 21.96 -10.84 18.78
CA ALA A 271 21.74 -10.52 20.19
C ALA A 271 22.91 -10.89 21.13
N SER A 272 23.95 -11.55 20.62
CA SER A 272 25.14 -11.94 21.40
C SER A 272 26.10 -10.78 21.68
N ALA A 273 25.94 -9.64 21.00
CA ALA A 273 26.73 -8.45 21.23
C ALA A 273 26.36 -7.77 22.56
N ARG A 274 27.33 -7.07 23.17
CA ARG A 274 27.11 -6.29 24.39
C ARG A 274 26.11 -5.15 24.11
N ASP A 275 25.24 -4.87 25.07
CA ASP A 275 24.28 -3.76 25.04
C ASP A 275 23.23 -3.85 23.89
N VAL A 276 22.98 -5.07 23.40
CA VAL A 276 21.92 -5.38 22.42
C VAL A 276 20.81 -6.20 23.09
N ILE A 277 19.56 -5.79 22.88
CA ILE A 277 18.37 -6.49 23.38
C ILE A 277 17.94 -7.52 22.35
N GLY A 278 17.97 -8.81 22.70
CA GLY A 278 17.40 -9.85 21.84
C GLY A 278 15.87 -9.77 21.78
N PHE A 279 15.28 -10.21 20.67
CA PHE A 279 13.83 -10.08 20.44
C PHE A 279 12.95 -10.68 21.55
N GLU A 280 13.27 -11.86 22.08
CA GLU A 280 12.52 -12.45 23.20
C GLU A 280 12.60 -11.62 24.48
N HIS A 281 13.75 -10.99 24.75
CA HIS A 281 13.91 -10.06 25.87
C HIS A 281 13.12 -8.77 25.65
N LEU A 282 13.03 -8.28 24.41
CA LEU A 282 12.11 -7.18 24.08
C LEU A 282 10.68 -7.58 24.43
N LEU A 283 10.20 -8.75 24.00
CA LEU A 283 8.82 -9.18 24.27
C LEU A 283 8.49 -9.26 25.77
N ALA A 284 9.47 -9.60 26.61
CA ALA A 284 9.31 -9.61 28.07
C ALA A 284 9.02 -8.21 28.65
N ARG A 285 9.50 -7.14 28.00
CA ARG A 285 9.23 -5.74 28.37
C ARG A 285 7.79 -5.32 28.18
N SER A 286 6.97 -6.12 27.49
CA SER A 286 5.51 -5.90 27.46
C SER A 286 4.89 -5.84 28.85
N SER A 287 5.50 -6.46 29.86
CA SER A 287 5.09 -6.41 31.27
C SER A 287 5.23 -5.01 31.91
N GLU A 288 6.03 -4.13 31.33
CA GLU A 288 6.27 -2.75 31.82
C GLU A 288 5.17 -1.77 31.38
N THR A 289 4.32 -2.17 30.43
CA THR A 289 3.15 -1.38 30.00
C THR A 289 1.88 -2.20 30.16
N THR A 290 0.71 -1.57 30.14
CA THR A 290 -0.58 -2.28 30.26
C THR A 290 -1.36 -2.32 28.95
N PRO A 291 -2.32 -3.26 28.77
CA PRO A 291 -3.28 -3.18 27.66
C PRO A 291 -4.04 -1.85 27.61
N ALA A 292 -4.27 -1.20 28.76
CA ALA A 292 -4.91 0.10 28.84
C ALA A 292 -4.00 1.23 28.28
N ASP A 293 -2.69 1.16 28.49
CA ASP A 293 -1.74 2.11 27.89
C ASP A 293 -1.72 1.99 26.36
N LEU A 294 -1.74 0.75 25.84
CA LEU A 294 -1.85 0.50 24.40
C LEU A 294 -3.15 1.07 23.82
N ALA A 295 -4.29 0.79 24.47
CA ALA A 295 -5.59 1.31 24.06
C ALA A 295 -5.64 2.84 24.10
N ARG A 296 -5.05 3.46 25.13
CA ARG A 296 -4.91 4.93 25.23
C ARG A 296 -4.09 5.48 24.07
N ARG A 297 -2.93 4.88 23.77
CA ARG A 297 -2.06 5.32 22.68
C ARG A 297 -2.75 5.23 21.31
N ARG A 298 -3.50 4.16 21.06
CA ARG A 298 -4.33 4.00 19.85
C ARG A 298 -5.45 5.04 19.73
N ARG A 299 -6.13 5.33 20.84
CA ARG A 299 -7.31 6.22 20.88
C ARG A 299 -6.98 7.68 20.57
N VAL A 300 -5.81 8.17 20.97
CA VAL A 300 -5.44 9.59 20.85
C VAL A 300 -4.89 9.97 19.47
N GLN A 301 -4.51 8.99 18.65
CA GLN A 301 -3.97 9.26 17.31
C GLN A 301 -4.97 9.98 16.43
N LYS A 302 -4.43 10.83 15.56
CA LYS A 302 -5.15 11.54 14.51
C LYS A 302 -4.74 11.05 13.14
N ILE A 303 -5.65 11.22 12.20
CA ILE A 303 -5.39 10.84 10.81
C ILE A 303 -4.26 11.66 10.18
N ASP A 304 -3.97 12.86 10.69
CA ASP A 304 -2.91 13.74 10.19
C ASP A 304 -1.59 13.63 10.98
N ASP A 305 -1.53 12.76 11.99
CA ASP A 305 -0.30 12.51 12.73
C ASP A 305 0.76 11.91 11.80
N LEU A 306 2.02 12.31 12.01
CA LEU A 306 3.18 11.67 11.38
C LEU A 306 3.20 10.19 11.80
N ALA A 307 3.17 9.28 10.84
CA ALA A 307 3.17 7.85 11.09
C ALA A 307 4.57 7.25 10.90
N THR A 308 5.28 7.69 9.87
CA THR A 308 6.58 7.10 9.49
C THR A 308 7.37 8.04 8.59
N VAL A 309 8.69 7.87 8.59
CA VAL A 309 9.61 8.52 7.65
C VAL A 309 10.35 7.44 6.86
N MET A 310 10.43 7.58 5.55
CA MET A 310 11.20 6.68 4.69
C MET A 310 12.29 7.47 3.97
N TYR A 311 13.49 6.90 3.87
CA TYR A 311 14.61 7.57 3.20
C TYR A 311 14.81 7.07 1.78
N THR A 312 15.01 8.00 0.85
CA THR A 312 15.46 7.72 -0.52
C THR A 312 16.85 8.29 -0.72
N SER A 313 17.69 7.58 -1.48
CA SER A 313 18.95 8.12 -2.00
C SER A 313 18.61 9.20 -3.03
N GLY A 314 18.48 10.45 -2.59
CA GLY A 314 18.14 11.57 -3.47
C GLY A 314 19.18 11.76 -4.58
N THR A 315 18.82 12.48 -5.64
CA THR A 315 19.72 12.78 -6.77
C THR A 315 20.96 13.60 -6.38
N THR A 316 20.95 14.20 -5.18
CA THR A 316 22.04 15.01 -4.61
C THR A 316 23.07 14.17 -3.83
N GLY A 317 22.91 12.84 -3.77
CA GLY A 317 23.80 11.92 -3.04
C GLY A 317 23.47 11.76 -1.55
N THR A 318 22.91 12.79 -0.90
CA THR A 318 22.46 12.69 0.50
C THR A 318 21.04 12.10 0.59
N PRO A 319 20.79 11.13 1.49
CA PRO A 319 19.44 10.59 1.71
C PRO A 319 18.43 11.67 2.13
N LYS A 320 17.19 11.59 1.63
CA LYS A 320 16.09 12.51 2.00
C LYS A 320 14.99 11.75 2.74
N GLY A 321 14.60 12.24 3.91
CA GLY A 321 13.55 11.63 4.73
C GLY A 321 12.16 12.12 4.30
N ILE A 322 11.31 11.24 3.78
CA ILE A 322 9.97 11.55 3.31
C ILE A 322 8.96 11.28 4.43
N CYS A 323 8.19 12.28 4.84
CA CYS A 323 7.24 12.19 5.95
C CYS A 323 5.86 11.74 5.47
N PHE A 324 5.36 10.62 6.03
CA PHE A 324 4.01 10.11 5.78
C PHE A 324 3.13 10.22 7.02
N THR A 325 1.91 10.70 6.81
CA THR A 325 0.85 10.72 7.82
C THR A 325 0.02 9.42 7.81
N GLN A 326 -0.79 9.21 8.84
CA GLN A 326 -1.78 8.13 8.86
C GLN A 326 -2.75 8.23 7.65
N ARG A 327 -3.14 9.45 7.27
CA ARG A 327 -3.99 9.76 6.11
C ARG A 327 -3.38 9.23 4.83
N ASN A 328 -2.09 9.50 4.60
CA ASN A 328 -1.41 9.06 3.39
C ASN A 328 -1.49 7.53 3.25
N ILE A 329 -1.23 6.81 4.35
CA ILE A 329 -1.17 5.35 4.35
C ILE A 329 -2.57 4.74 4.19
N VAL A 330 -3.53 5.19 5.00
CA VAL A 330 -4.89 4.63 5.07
C VAL A 330 -5.69 4.97 3.82
N PHE A 331 -5.77 6.25 3.44
CA PHE A 331 -6.61 6.65 2.32
C PHE A 331 -6.11 6.07 0.99
N LYS A 332 -4.78 5.89 0.84
CA LYS A 332 -4.21 5.20 -0.32
C LYS A 332 -4.76 3.77 -0.50
N ARG A 333 -5.17 3.10 0.58
CA ARG A 333 -5.75 1.75 0.50
C ARG A 333 -7.11 1.77 -0.17
N PHE A 334 -7.97 2.71 0.23
CA PHE A 334 -9.28 2.89 -0.39
C PHE A 334 -9.17 3.31 -1.85
N ALA A 335 -8.31 4.28 -2.16
CA ALA A 335 -8.02 4.70 -3.52
C ALA A 335 -7.61 3.52 -4.42
N ARG A 336 -6.76 2.63 -3.91
CA ARG A 336 -6.32 1.45 -4.67
C ARG A 336 -7.39 0.39 -4.80
N ALA A 337 -8.23 0.19 -3.79
CA ALA A 337 -9.33 -0.75 -3.85
C ALA A 337 -10.41 -0.29 -4.84
N LEU A 338 -10.68 1.02 -4.92
CA LEU A 338 -11.52 1.60 -5.97
C LEU A 338 -10.94 1.38 -7.38
N ALA A 339 -9.61 1.41 -7.53
CA ALA A 339 -8.95 1.14 -8.81
C ALA A 339 -8.83 -0.36 -9.15
N LEU A 340 -8.87 -1.24 -8.15
CA LEU A 340 -8.75 -2.70 -8.26
C LEU A 340 -9.91 -3.37 -7.52
N PRO A 341 -11.16 -3.16 -7.98
CA PRO A 341 -12.36 -3.50 -7.23
C PRO A 341 -12.51 -5.01 -7.00
N GLU A 342 -11.95 -5.83 -7.89
CA GLU A 342 -12.03 -7.30 -7.83
C GLU A 342 -11.02 -7.96 -6.88
N ILE A 343 -10.01 -7.22 -6.39
CA ILE A 343 -9.07 -7.77 -5.40
C ILE A 343 -9.71 -7.73 -4.01
N GLY A 344 -9.63 -8.84 -3.29
CA GLY A 344 -10.27 -8.98 -2.00
C GLY A 344 -9.61 -9.98 -1.05
N GLU A 345 -10.38 -10.40 -0.06
CA GLU A 345 -9.93 -11.24 1.05
C GLU A 345 -9.58 -12.69 0.68
N ASP A 346 -9.98 -13.13 -0.51
CA ASP A 346 -9.67 -14.47 -1.02
C ASP A 346 -8.36 -14.51 -1.81
N ASP A 347 -7.76 -13.36 -2.08
CA ASP A 347 -6.51 -13.26 -2.82
C ASP A 347 -5.28 -13.62 -1.98
N ARG A 348 -4.24 -14.05 -2.70
CA ARG A 348 -2.96 -14.45 -2.14
C ARG A 348 -1.85 -13.77 -2.93
N PHE A 349 -1.08 -12.95 -2.24
CA PHE A 349 0.03 -12.20 -2.82
C PHE A 349 1.31 -12.99 -2.59
N LEU A 350 2.15 -13.09 -3.63
CA LEU A 350 3.54 -13.52 -3.45
C LEU A 350 4.42 -12.30 -3.27
N CYS A 351 5.00 -12.16 -2.09
CA CYS A 351 5.62 -10.92 -1.64
C CYS A 351 7.11 -11.12 -1.41
N TYR A 352 7.92 -10.42 -2.19
CA TYR A 352 9.38 -10.43 -2.09
C TYR A 352 9.97 -9.01 -2.14
N LEU A 353 9.15 -8.00 -2.42
CA LEU A 353 9.61 -6.63 -2.55
C LEU A 353 10.04 -6.08 -1.18
N PRO A 354 11.09 -5.24 -1.11
CA PRO A 354 11.59 -4.78 0.17
C PRO A 354 10.55 -4.01 0.99
N LEU A 355 10.39 -4.39 2.26
CA LEU A 355 9.49 -3.71 3.20
C LEU A 355 10.02 -2.33 3.64
N PHE A 356 11.28 -2.01 3.39
CA PHE A 356 11.81 -0.65 3.53
C PHE A 356 11.49 0.25 2.31
N HIS A 357 10.83 -0.27 1.28
CA HIS A 357 10.42 0.46 0.08
C HIS A 357 8.88 0.48 -0.04
N THR A 358 8.29 1.53 -0.60
CA THR A 358 6.82 1.71 -0.67
C THR A 358 6.10 0.59 -1.42
N PHE A 359 6.80 -0.05 -2.37
CA PHE A 359 6.28 -1.17 -3.16
C PHE A 359 5.99 -2.41 -2.28
N GLY A 360 6.96 -2.87 -1.48
CA GLY A 360 6.70 -3.96 -0.54
C GLY A 360 5.87 -3.53 0.67
N ARG A 361 6.20 -2.36 1.25
CA ARG A 361 5.56 -1.90 2.49
C ARG A 361 4.10 -1.52 2.29
N PHE A 362 3.85 -0.60 1.37
CA PHE A 362 2.51 -0.06 1.20
C PHE A 362 1.71 -0.89 0.22
N LEU A 363 2.22 -1.19 -0.96
CA LEU A 363 1.43 -1.92 -1.96
C LEU A 363 1.20 -3.39 -1.58
N GLU A 364 2.22 -4.16 -1.20
CA GLU A 364 2.03 -5.55 -0.75
C GLU A 364 1.48 -5.62 0.69
N LEU A 365 2.27 -5.25 1.71
CA LEU A 365 1.96 -5.54 3.11
C LEU A 365 0.68 -4.84 3.61
N THR A 366 0.63 -3.51 3.55
CA THR A 366 -0.59 -2.80 3.98
C THR A 366 -1.78 -3.02 3.03
N GLY A 367 -1.51 -3.38 1.76
CA GLY A 367 -2.54 -3.82 0.81
C GLY A 367 -3.21 -5.11 1.29
N CYS A 368 -2.45 -6.17 1.56
CA CYS A 368 -2.98 -7.42 2.09
C CYS A 368 -3.75 -7.21 3.39
N VAL A 369 -3.23 -6.37 4.30
CA VAL A 369 -3.93 -6.00 5.52
C VAL A 369 -5.29 -5.35 5.22
N PHE A 370 -5.33 -4.38 4.31
CA PHE A 370 -6.57 -3.69 3.95
C PHE A 370 -7.62 -4.62 3.30
N TRP A 371 -7.21 -5.41 2.30
CA TRP A 371 -8.14 -6.30 1.60
C TRP A 371 -8.56 -7.50 2.45
N GLY A 372 -7.80 -7.85 3.49
CA GLY A 372 -7.97 -9.12 4.21
C GLY A 372 -7.30 -10.31 3.51
N ALA A 373 -6.46 -10.04 2.51
CA ALA A 373 -5.79 -11.05 1.67
C ALA A 373 -4.65 -11.75 2.42
N THR A 374 -4.16 -12.87 1.86
CA THR A 374 -3.00 -13.58 2.40
C THR A 374 -1.69 -13.03 1.84
N TYR A 375 -0.80 -12.57 2.71
CA TYR A 375 0.58 -12.17 2.40
C TYR A 375 1.51 -13.39 2.46
N CYS A 376 2.02 -13.86 1.32
CA CYS A 376 2.93 -14.99 1.26
C CYS A 376 4.36 -14.50 1.09
N PHE A 377 5.19 -14.60 2.12
CA PHE A 377 6.62 -14.31 2.03
C PHE A 377 7.28 -15.25 1.03
N ALA A 378 8.00 -14.69 0.07
CA ALA A 378 8.86 -15.47 -0.80
C ALA A 378 10.04 -16.05 -0.02
N GLU A 379 10.50 -17.23 -0.44
CA GLU A 379 11.72 -17.86 0.11
C GLU A 379 12.96 -17.04 -0.25
N ASP A 380 13.07 -16.66 -1.52
CA ASP A 380 14.06 -15.74 -2.04
C ASP A 380 13.55 -15.11 -3.36
N GLN A 381 14.41 -14.33 -4.02
CA GLN A 381 14.07 -13.61 -5.25
C GLN A 381 14.36 -14.42 -6.54
N SER A 382 14.79 -15.68 -6.43
CA SER A 382 15.06 -16.53 -7.59
C SER A 382 13.76 -16.88 -8.31
N ILE A 383 13.78 -16.84 -9.64
CA ILE A 383 12.57 -17.10 -10.42
C ILE A 383 12.07 -18.55 -10.24
N ASP A 384 12.98 -19.49 -10.01
CA ASP A 384 12.65 -20.89 -9.76
C ASP A 384 11.88 -21.10 -8.46
N ASN A 385 12.29 -20.43 -7.37
CA ASN A 385 11.56 -20.51 -6.11
C ASN A 385 10.24 -19.74 -6.19
N LEU A 386 10.22 -18.56 -6.82
CA LEU A 386 8.98 -17.81 -7.03
C LEU A 386 7.94 -18.64 -7.78
N THR A 387 8.27 -19.17 -8.96
CA THR A 387 7.33 -19.99 -9.76
C THR A 387 6.89 -21.28 -9.05
N ARG A 388 7.77 -21.90 -8.26
CA ARG A 388 7.41 -23.04 -7.38
C ARG A 388 6.41 -22.63 -6.31
N GLN A 389 6.64 -21.51 -5.63
CA GLN A 389 5.74 -20.99 -4.61
C GLN A 389 4.40 -20.53 -5.21
N MET A 390 4.39 -19.90 -6.39
CA MET A 390 3.17 -19.51 -7.09
C MET A 390 2.23 -20.70 -7.29
N ARG A 391 2.77 -21.82 -7.78
CA ARG A 391 2.04 -23.08 -7.97
C ARG A 391 1.59 -23.70 -6.65
N ARG A 392 2.51 -23.87 -5.70
CA ARG A 392 2.25 -24.53 -4.41
C ARG A 392 1.21 -23.79 -3.58
N LEU A 393 1.30 -22.46 -3.55
CA LEU A 393 0.46 -21.60 -2.70
C LEU A 393 -0.79 -21.09 -3.42
N ARG A 394 -0.93 -21.38 -4.72
CA ARG A 394 -2.01 -20.88 -5.59
C ARG A 394 -2.13 -19.36 -5.44
N ILE A 395 -1.03 -18.68 -5.74
CA ILE A 395 -0.92 -17.22 -5.72
C ILE A 395 -1.86 -16.63 -6.77
N THR A 396 -2.56 -15.55 -6.42
CA THR A 396 -3.52 -14.88 -7.30
C THR A 396 -3.07 -13.50 -7.75
N VAL A 397 -2.22 -12.84 -6.97
CA VAL A 397 -1.68 -11.51 -7.25
C VAL A 397 -0.16 -11.55 -7.23
N LEU A 398 0.48 -11.04 -8.28
CA LEU A 398 1.92 -10.80 -8.34
C LEU A 398 2.19 -9.33 -8.64
N ILE A 399 2.98 -8.70 -7.79
CA ILE A 399 3.44 -7.32 -7.96
C ILE A 399 4.94 -7.38 -8.14
N SER A 400 5.43 -6.82 -9.25
CA SER A 400 6.80 -7.11 -9.67
C SER A 400 7.41 -5.99 -10.50
N ILE A 401 8.74 -6.02 -10.57
CA ILE A 401 9.51 -5.22 -11.52
C ILE A 401 9.51 -5.86 -12.91
N PRO A 402 9.73 -5.10 -14.00
CA PRO A 402 9.76 -5.61 -15.38
C PRO A 402 10.62 -6.86 -15.56
N MET A 403 11.79 -6.89 -14.91
CA MET A 403 12.74 -8.00 -14.99
C MET A 403 12.09 -9.35 -14.65
N LYS A 404 11.19 -9.39 -13.67
CA LYS A 404 10.54 -10.65 -13.27
C LYS A 404 9.47 -11.07 -14.26
N TRP A 405 8.74 -10.12 -14.85
CA TRP A 405 7.77 -10.42 -15.91
C TRP A 405 8.46 -10.90 -17.19
N MET A 406 9.60 -10.29 -17.57
CA MET A 406 10.46 -10.78 -18.66
C MET A 406 10.94 -12.22 -18.39
N GLN A 407 11.47 -12.50 -17.20
CA GLN A 407 11.89 -13.86 -16.83
C GLN A 407 10.74 -14.88 -16.94
N LEU A 408 9.54 -14.54 -16.50
CA LEU A 408 8.37 -15.42 -16.64
C LEU A 408 8.00 -15.65 -18.10
N PHE A 409 8.02 -14.61 -18.93
CA PHE A 409 7.77 -14.70 -20.37
C PHE A 409 8.80 -15.58 -21.08
N ASP A 410 10.09 -15.38 -20.80
CA ASP A 410 11.19 -16.17 -21.36
C ASP A 410 11.07 -17.65 -20.98
N MET A 411 10.68 -17.95 -19.74
CA MET A 411 10.43 -19.32 -19.31
C MET A 411 9.29 -19.99 -20.09
N VAL A 412 8.27 -19.23 -20.53
CA VAL A 412 7.22 -19.77 -21.40
C VAL A 412 7.79 -20.02 -22.80
N ARG A 413 8.49 -19.04 -23.39
CA ARG A 413 9.10 -19.15 -24.74
C ARG A 413 10.10 -20.31 -24.87
N GLN A 414 10.75 -20.70 -23.78
CA GLN A 414 11.64 -21.87 -23.76
C GLN A 414 10.89 -23.21 -23.77
N LYS A 415 9.61 -23.23 -23.40
CA LYS A 415 8.79 -24.44 -23.32
C LYS A 415 7.86 -24.63 -24.51
N VAL A 416 7.46 -23.53 -25.15
CA VAL A 416 6.55 -23.52 -26.29
C VAL A 416 6.97 -22.42 -27.25
N ASP A 417 6.90 -22.70 -28.56
CA ASP A 417 7.08 -21.66 -29.58
C ASP A 417 5.82 -20.79 -29.63
N VAL A 418 5.88 -19.64 -28.96
CA VAL A 418 4.77 -18.68 -28.83
C VAL A 418 4.31 -18.12 -30.19
N MET A 419 5.12 -18.25 -31.25
CA MET A 419 4.77 -17.78 -32.59
C MET A 419 3.94 -18.79 -33.40
N SER A 420 4.01 -20.08 -33.06
CA SER A 420 3.40 -21.16 -33.86
C SER A 420 2.43 -22.04 -33.09
N ALA A 421 2.51 -22.08 -31.76
CA ALA A 421 1.59 -22.83 -30.92
C ALA A 421 0.20 -22.17 -30.84
N ASP A 422 -0.82 -22.99 -30.55
CA ASP A 422 -2.16 -22.47 -30.29
C ASP A 422 -2.29 -21.85 -28.90
N ASP A 423 -3.30 -21.00 -28.72
CA ASP A 423 -3.53 -20.27 -27.46
C ASP A 423 -3.72 -21.20 -26.25
N THR A 424 -4.27 -22.41 -26.46
CA THR A 424 -4.50 -23.38 -25.38
C THR A 424 -3.18 -23.99 -24.89
N GLU A 425 -2.26 -24.27 -25.81
CA GLU A 425 -0.93 -24.76 -25.49
C GLU A 425 -0.10 -23.71 -24.75
N ILE A 426 -0.16 -22.45 -25.22
CA ILE A 426 0.51 -21.31 -24.58
C ILE A 426 -0.04 -21.08 -23.17
N GLU A 427 -1.35 -21.06 -23.00
CA GLU A 427 -1.97 -20.93 -21.68
C GLU A 427 -1.53 -22.08 -20.76
N ALA A 428 -1.58 -23.33 -21.24
CA ALA A 428 -1.13 -24.48 -20.47
C ALA A 428 0.34 -24.38 -20.06
N ALA A 429 1.22 -23.88 -20.92
CA ALA A 429 2.62 -23.63 -20.62
C ALA A 429 2.80 -22.55 -19.54
N LEU A 430 2.06 -21.44 -19.65
CA LEU A 430 2.03 -20.39 -18.64
C LEU A 430 1.55 -20.92 -17.29
N ARG A 431 0.40 -21.62 -17.24
CA ARG A 431 -0.16 -22.20 -16.01
C ARG A 431 0.76 -23.24 -15.36
N ARG A 432 1.60 -23.94 -16.12
CA ARG A 432 2.66 -24.82 -15.58
C ARG A 432 3.81 -24.06 -14.90
N ILE A 433 3.98 -22.77 -15.19
CA ILE A 433 5.01 -21.89 -14.61
C ILE A 433 4.42 -21.11 -13.42
N VAL A 434 3.38 -20.31 -13.67
CA VAL A 434 2.80 -19.40 -12.66
C VAL A 434 1.72 -20.06 -11.80
N GLY A 435 1.27 -21.26 -12.17
CA GLY A 435 0.19 -21.96 -11.49
C GLY A 435 -1.20 -21.54 -11.97
N PRO A 436 -2.25 -22.23 -11.49
CA PRO A 436 -3.63 -21.98 -11.91
C PRO A 436 -4.25 -20.75 -11.25
N GLY A 437 -3.59 -20.17 -10.24
CA GLY A 437 -4.19 -19.12 -9.41
C GLY A 437 -3.96 -17.70 -9.92
N LEU A 438 -2.88 -17.44 -10.67
CA LEU A 438 -2.47 -16.07 -10.98
C LEU A 438 -3.51 -15.42 -11.91
N ARG A 439 -4.06 -14.28 -11.47
CA ARG A 439 -5.05 -13.49 -12.21
C ARG A 439 -4.63 -12.04 -12.38
N TRP A 440 -3.95 -11.49 -11.38
CA TRP A 440 -3.59 -10.07 -11.34
C TRP A 440 -2.08 -9.89 -11.34
N GLY A 441 -1.61 -9.01 -12.20
CA GLY A 441 -0.22 -8.60 -12.30
C GLY A 441 -0.07 -7.08 -12.26
N LEU A 442 0.96 -6.57 -11.60
CA LEU A 442 1.41 -5.19 -11.78
C LEU A 442 2.90 -5.19 -12.14
N SER A 443 3.25 -4.46 -13.20
CA SER A 443 4.62 -4.08 -13.52
C SER A 443 4.80 -2.58 -13.34
N ALA A 444 5.79 -2.18 -12.54
CA ALA A 444 6.19 -0.78 -12.40
C ALA A 444 7.67 -0.67 -12.02
N ALA A 445 8.15 0.56 -11.81
CA ALA A 445 9.54 0.89 -11.48
C ALA A 445 10.54 0.57 -12.61
N GLY A 446 10.07 0.53 -13.86
CA GLY A 446 10.89 0.41 -15.05
C GLY A 446 10.04 0.13 -16.29
N TYR A 447 10.67 0.17 -17.46
CA TYR A 447 10.01 -0.20 -18.71
C TYR A 447 9.84 -1.72 -18.84
N LEU A 448 8.69 -2.13 -19.37
CA LEU A 448 8.40 -3.49 -19.81
C LEU A 448 7.81 -3.41 -21.22
N ASP A 449 8.22 -4.33 -22.10
CA ASP A 449 7.75 -4.35 -23.48
C ASP A 449 6.21 -4.56 -23.58
N PRO A 450 5.50 -3.75 -24.40
CA PRO A 450 4.06 -3.93 -24.64
C PRO A 450 3.65 -5.34 -25.08
N GLU A 451 4.50 -6.09 -25.77
CA GLU A 451 4.25 -7.48 -26.13
C GLU A 451 4.04 -8.35 -24.89
N ILE A 452 4.81 -8.12 -23.82
CA ILE A 452 4.72 -8.90 -22.60
C ILE A 452 3.41 -8.62 -21.86
N PHE A 453 2.97 -7.37 -21.80
CA PHE A 453 1.66 -7.02 -21.25
C PHE A 453 0.53 -7.76 -21.97
N ARG A 454 0.50 -7.66 -23.31
CA ARG A 454 -0.51 -8.33 -24.14
C ARG A 454 -0.44 -9.84 -24.00
N PHE A 455 0.76 -10.42 -23.93
CA PHE A 455 0.96 -11.85 -23.75
C PHE A 455 0.26 -12.32 -22.46
N PHE A 456 0.50 -11.68 -21.32
CA PHE A 456 -0.12 -12.09 -20.06
C PHE A 456 -1.65 -11.89 -20.09
N GLN A 457 -2.13 -10.75 -20.61
CA GLN A 457 -3.57 -10.46 -20.68
C GLN A 457 -4.34 -11.46 -21.55
N ARG A 458 -3.81 -11.81 -22.73
CA ARG A 458 -4.41 -12.82 -23.62
C ARG A 458 -4.47 -14.21 -22.98
N ASN A 459 -3.56 -14.50 -22.05
CA ASN A 459 -3.45 -15.79 -21.38
C ASN A 459 -4.02 -15.77 -19.94
N GLY A 460 -4.99 -14.89 -19.68
CA GLY A 460 -5.78 -14.88 -18.45
C GLY A 460 -5.01 -14.38 -17.21
N VAL A 461 -4.04 -13.49 -17.41
CA VAL A 461 -3.38 -12.73 -16.34
C VAL A 461 -3.46 -11.24 -16.69
N GLU A 462 -4.29 -10.49 -15.96
CA GLU A 462 -4.44 -9.05 -16.13
C GLU A 462 -3.19 -8.33 -15.60
N LEU A 463 -2.19 -8.18 -16.49
CA LEU A 463 -0.95 -7.48 -16.20
C LEU A 463 -1.11 -6.00 -16.49
N MET A 464 -1.04 -5.18 -15.46
CA MET A 464 -1.20 -3.72 -15.52
C MET A 464 0.16 -3.02 -15.46
N SER A 465 0.26 -1.88 -16.14
CA SER A 465 1.37 -0.93 -16.00
C SER A 465 1.02 0.08 -14.91
N GLY A 466 2.03 0.65 -14.25
CA GLY A 466 1.81 1.74 -13.30
C GLY A 466 3.03 2.60 -13.09
N PHE A 467 2.79 3.84 -12.70
CA PHE A 467 3.83 4.78 -12.31
C PHE A 467 3.60 5.28 -10.90
N GLY A 468 4.68 5.57 -10.20
CA GLY A 468 4.63 6.04 -8.82
C GLY A 468 6.00 6.35 -8.27
N MET A 469 6.00 7.00 -7.11
CA MET A 469 7.20 7.40 -6.39
C MET A 469 6.96 7.32 -4.88
N THR A 470 8.03 7.44 -4.11
CA THR A 470 7.92 7.34 -2.64
C THR A 470 7.05 8.48 -2.11
N GLU A 471 7.24 9.68 -2.61
CA GLU A 471 6.55 10.93 -2.26
C GLU A 471 5.04 10.88 -2.50
N ALA A 472 4.52 9.98 -3.35
CA ALA A 472 3.09 9.78 -3.58
C ALA A 472 2.54 8.51 -2.91
N THR A 473 3.22 8.01 -1.87
CA THR A 473 2.88 6.77 -1.16
C THR A 473 2.86 5.56 -2.13
N GLY A 474 3.76 5.57 -3.12
CA GLY A 474 3.83 4.61 -4.21
C GLY A 474 3.11 5.08 -5.46
N GLY A 475 2.17 4.29 -5.98
CA GLY A 475 1.51 4.54 -7.27
C GLY A 475 0.77 5.88 -7.37
N ILE A 476 0.89 6.55 -8.52
CA ILE A 476 0.16 7.75 -8.93
C ILE A 476 -0.83 7.37 -10.02
N THR A 477 -0.36 6.63 -11.03
CA THR A 477 -1.18 6.14 -12.14
C THR A 477 -1.11 4.62 -12.23
N MET A 478 -2.11 4.04 -12.87
CA MET A 478 -2.15 2.60 -13.14
C MET A 478 -3.09 2.32 -14.31
N THR A 479 -2.77 1.31 -15.12
CA THR A 479 -3.66 0.80 -16.16
C THR A 479 -4.97 0.36 -15.53
N PRO A 480 -6.13 0.93 -15.91
CA PRO A 480 -7.41 0.40 -15.49
C PRO A 480 -7.57 -1.04 -16.02
N PRO A 481 -8.14 -1.98 -15.24
CA PRO A 481 -8.35 -3.36 -15.67
C PRO A 481 -9.02 -3.44 -17.05
N GLY A 482 -8.46 -4.25 -17.95
CA GLY A 482 -8.98 -4.47 -19.30
C GLY A 482 -8.75 -3.31 -20.28
N LYS A 483 -8.06 -2.24 -19.88
CA LYS A 483 -7.84 -1.03 -20.70
C LYS A 483 -6.35 -0.74 -20.95
N TYR A 484 -5.52 -1.78 -21.08
CA TYR A 484 -4.10 -1.57 -21.39
C TYR A 484 -3.90 -0.87 -22.74
N LYS A 485 -2.94 0.06 -22.75
CA LYS A 485 -2.48 0.78 -23.93
C LYS A 485 -0.97 0.70 -24.00
N ASP A 486 -0.45 0.49 -25.19
CA ASP A 486 0.99 0.43 -25.43
C ASP A 486 1.69 1.70 -24.94
N ASP A 487 2.82 1.46 -24.28
CA ASP A 487 3.71 2.46 -23.67
C ASP A 487 3.04 3.37 -22.63
N SER A 488 1.82 3.04 -22.19
CA SER A 488 1.12 3.81 -21.19
C SER A 488 1.46 3.37 -19.76
N LEU A 489 1.50 4.36 -18.87
CA LEU A 489 1.56 4.22 -17.42
C LEU A 489 0.15 4.21 -16.79
N GLY A 490 -0.90 4.16 -17.61
CA GLY A 490 -2.30 4.16 -17.19
C GLY A 490 -2.85 5.55 -16.88
N SER A 491 -3.97 5.59 -16.15
CA SER A 491 -4.66 6.83 -15.76
C SER A 491 -4.44 7.12 -14.28
N ALA A 492 -4.83 8.32 -13.83
CA ALA A 492 -4.78 8.71 -12.41
C ALA A 492 -5.49 7.68 -11.52
N LEU A 493 -4.88 7.36 -10.37
CA LEU A 493 -5.56 6.58 -9.33
C LEU A 493 -6.62 7.45 -8.64
N PRO A 494 -7.70 6.86 -8.09
CA PRO A 494 -8.72 7.62 -7.39
C PRO A 494 -8.15 8.50 -6.28
N GLY A 495 -8.63 9.74 -6.21
CA GLY A 495 -8.22 10.70 -5.18
C GLY A 495 -6.83 11.32 -5.34
N ILE A 496 -6.19 11.24 -6.52
CA ILE A 496 -5.06 12.12 -6.87
C ILE A 496 -5.44 12.97 -8.09
N GLU A 497 -5.10 14.24 -8.03
CA GLU A 497 -5.23 15.18 -9.14
C GLU A 497 -3.90 15.23 -9.89
N LEU A 498 -3.97 15.32 -11.22
CA LEU A 498 -2.83 15.50 -12.10
C LEU A 498 -2.93 16.87 -12.78
N ALA A 499 -1.82 17.58 -12.88
CA ALA A 499 -1.67 18.76 -13.71
C ALA A 499 -0.31 18.73 -14.41
N PHE A 500 -0.08 19.63 -15.36
CA PHE A 500 1.18 19.71 -16.10
C PHE A 500 1.74 21.13 -16.01
N ALA A 501 3.03 21.24 -15.69
CA ALA A 501 3.76 22.50 -15.79
C ALA A 501 3.98 22.90 -17.25
N GLU A 502 4.38 24.15 -17.50
CA GLU A 502 4.61 24.67 -18.87
C GLU A 502 5.62 23.84 -19.68
N ASP A 503 6.59 23.20 -19.00
CA ASP A 503 7.61 22.37 -19.63
C ASP A 503 7.24 20.88 -19.74
N GLY A 504 5.99 20.52 -19.41
CA GLY A 504 5.50 19.15 -19.46
C GLY A 504 5.79 18.31 -18.22
N GLU A 505 6.24 18.91 -17.11
CA GLU A 505 6.35 18.20 -15.84
C GLU A 505 5.00 17.72 -15.33
N LEU A 506 4.91 16.47 -14.89
CA LEU A 506 3.76 16.03 -14.14
C LEU A 506 3.77 16.66 -12.74
N LEU A 507 2.66 17.32 -12.40
CA LEU A 507 2.36 17.85 -11.08
C LEU A 507 1.26 16.99 -10.45
N VAL A 508 1.38 16.71 -9.15
CA VAL A 508 0.38 15.91 -8.45
C VAL A 508 -0.07 16.55 -7.15
N ARG A 509 -1.35 16.41 -6.82
CA ARG A 509 -1.93 16.87 -5.55
C ARG A 509 -2.92 15.85 -5.03
N GLY A 510 -2.91 15.62 -3.72
CA GLY A 510 -3.92 14.75 -3.10
C GLY A 510 -3.56 14.24 -1.70
N PRO A 511 -4.53 13.64 -1.00
CA PRO A 511 -4.42 13.16 0.39
C PRO A 511 -3.34 12.09 0.65
N TYR A 512 -2.77 11.46 -0.37
CA TYR A 512 -1.66 10.50 -0.23
C TYR A 512 -0.37 10.93 -0.91
N VAL A 513 -0.26 12.21 -1.27
CA VAL A 513 1.04 12.87 -1.46
C VAL A 513 1.64 13.14 -0.07
N MET A 514 2.94 12.98 0.07
CA MET A 514 3.68 13.11 1.33
C MET A 514 3.39 14.45 2.01
N ARG A 515 3.64 14.52 3.32
CA ARG A 515 3.55 15.79 4.05
C ARG A 515 4.67 16.76 3.69
N GLY A 516 5.82 16.23 3.27
CA GLY A 516 7.05 16.98 3.03
C GLY A 516 8.28 16.17 3.44
N TYR A 517 9.46 16.74 3.21
CA TYR A 517 10.71 16.15 3.69
C TYR A 517 10.94 16.51 5.18
N LEU A 518 11.54 15.57 5.92
CA LEU A 518 12.06 15.81 7.27
C LEU A 518 13.24 16.78 7.16
N ASP A 519 13.22 17.86 7.95
CA ASP A 519 14.25 18.92 7.96
C ASP A 519 14.70 19.28 6.52
N PRO A 520 13.79 19.86 5.70
CA PRO A 520 14.01 20.02 4.27
C PRO A 520 15.27 20.84 4.00
N PRO A 521 16.18 20.38 3.11
CA PRO A 521 17.34 21.16 2.70
C PRO A 521 16.92 22.51 2.09
N ASP A 522 17.71 23.56 2.32
CA ASP A 522 17.45 24.88 1.72
C ASP A 522 17.23 24.77 0.20
N GLY A 523 16.14 25.36 -0.30
CA GLY A 523 15.79 25.35 -1.73
C GLY A 523 15.15 24.07 -2.27
N THR A 524 14.63 23.19 -1.40
CA THR A 524 13.84 22.00 -1.80
C THR A 524 12.34 22.20 -1.67
N ASP A 525 11.81 23.30 -2.20
CA ASP A 525 10.37 23.44 -2.40
C ASP A 525 9.95 22.51 -3.54
N SER A 526 9.56 21.29 -3.17
CA SER A 526 8.90 20.37 -4.10
C SER A 526 7.40 20.65 -4.24
N PHE A 527 6.87 21.57 -3.44
CA PHE A 527 5.50 22.06 -3.54
C PHE A 527 5.52 23.52 -4.00
N ASP A 528 4.62 23.87 -4.93
CA ASP A 528 4.40 25.27 -5.32
C ASP A 528 3.42 26.00 -4.37
N SER A 529 3.09 27.24 -4.70
CA SER A 529 2.15 28.05 -3.90
C SER A 529 0.71 27.53 -3.90
N ASP A 530 0.36 26.65 -4.83
CA ASP A 530 -0.98 26.06 -5.02
C ASP A 530 -1.06 24.61 -4.51
N ASP A 531 -0.04 24.18 -3.73
CA ASP A 531 0.11 22.85 -3.12
C ASP A 531 0.28 21.70 -4.14
N TRP A 532 0.79 22.01 -5.34
CA TRP A 532 1.18 20.99 -6.31
C TRP A 532 2.57 20.46 -6.04
N PHE A 533 2.69 19.14 -5.95
CA PHE A 533 3.97 18.47 -5.86
C PHE A 533 4.59 18.27 -7.26
N HIS A 534 5.81 18.79 -7.44
CA HIS A 534 6.62 18.64 -8.63
C HIS A 534 7.33 17.28 -8.67
N THR A 535 6.93 16.41 -9.61
CA THR A 535 7.46 15.04 -9.69
C THR A 535 8.89 14.96 -10.21
N GLY A 536 9.33 15.92 -11.00
CA GLY A 536 10.58 15.88 -11.76
C GLY A 536 10.54 15.00 -13.01
N ASP A 537 9.39 14.42 -13.35
CA ASP A 537 9.20 13.55 -14.52
C ASP A 537 8.42 14.32 -15.61
N LEU A 538 8.94 14.31 -16.84
CA LEU A 538 8.23 14.88 -18.01
C LEU A 538 7.31 13.83 -18.59
N MET A 539 6.05 14.19 -18.75
CA MET A 539 5.00 13.27 -19.18
C MET A 539 4.02 13.93 -20.14
N GLU A 540 3.30 13.11 -20.88
CA GLU A 540 2.22 13.53 -21.75
C GLU A 540 0.94 12.75 -21.40
N GLN A 541 -0.21 13.39 -21.57
CA GLN A 541 -1.54 12.80 -21.40
C GLN A 541 -2.25 12.72 -22.74
N ASP A 542 -2.83 11.56 -23.07
CA ASP A 542 -3.67 11.39 -24.25
C ASP A 542 -5.13 11.80 -24.01
N ASP A 543 -5.94 11.82 -25.08
CA ASP A 543 -7.35 12.25 -25.03
C ASP A 543 -8.23 11.39 -24.09
N ASP A 544 -7.82 10.17 -23.77
CA ASP A 544 -8.51 9.29 -22.82
C ASP A 544 -7.90 9.35 -21.41
N SER A 545 -7.11 10.39 -21.12
CA SER A 545 -6.44 10.62 -19.84
C SER A 545 -5.34 9.61 -19.47
N PHE A 546 -4.82 8.83 -20.43
CA PHE A 546 -3.70 7.92 -20.19
C PHE A 546 -2.37 8.67 -20.25
N ILE A 547 -1.48 8.33 -19.33
CA ILE A 547 -0.18 8.97 -19.16
C ILE A 547 0.90 8.17 -19.88
N ARG A 548 1.85 8.87 -20.51
CA ARG A 548 3.09 8.31 -21.06
C ARG A 548 4.29 9.08 -20.52
N ILE A 549 5.38 8.36 -20.23
CA ILE A 549 6.64 8.97 -19.83
C ILE A 549 7.40 9.48 -21.05
N VAL A 550 7.88 10.71 -20.98
CA VAL A 550 8.77 11.28 -22.00
C VAL A 550 10.22 11.11 -21.55
N ASP A 551 10.58 11.64 -20.38
CA ASP A 551 11.89 11.49 -19.74
C ASP A 551 11.87 12.01 -18.29
N ARG A 552 13.02 12.05 -17.61
CA ARG A 552 13.21 12.72 -16.32
C ARG A 552 13.93 14.06 -16.49
N LYS A 553 13.42 15.13 -15.84
CA LYS A 553 14.01 16.48 -15.91
C LYS A 553 15.51 16.50 -15.58
N LYS A 554 15.94 15.70 -14.61
CA LYS A 554 17.34 15.65 -14.15
C LYS A 554 18.25 14.80 -15.04
N GLU A 555 17.69 13.91 -15.84
CA GLU A 555 18.44 13.08 -16.79
C GLU A 555 18.52 13.75 -18.18
N ILE A 556 17.61 14.68 -18.45
CA ILE A 556 17.72 15.57 -19.61
C ILE A 556 18.95 16.47 -19.43
N TYR A 557 19.84 16.41 -20.40
CA TYR A 557 21.01 17.27 -20.46
C TYR A 557 21.00 18.10 -21.73
N LYS A 558 21.74 19.21 -21.70
CA LYS A 558 22.13 19.91 -22.92
C LYS A 558 23.52 19.48 -23.31
N ASN A 559 23.69 19.02 -24.54
CA ASN A 559 25.02 18.69 -25.05
C ASN A 559 25.84 19.98 -25.28
N ILE A 560 27.11 19.83 -25.68
CA ILE A 560 28.01 20.97 -25.94
C ILE A 560 27.55 21.89 -27.09
N HIS A 561 26.60 21.45 -27.92
CA HIS A 561 25.98 22.22 -28.99
C HIS A 561 24.72 22.97 -28.51
N GLY A 562 24.35 22.82 -27.23
CA GLY A 562 23.17 23.45 -26.62
C GLY A 562 21.86 22.73 -26.91
N GLU A 563 21.91 21.55 -27.51
CA GLU A 563 20.74 20.75 -27.85
C GLU A 563 20.25 20.01 -26.60
N THR A 564 18.96 20.13 -26.29
CA THR A 564 18.32 19.38 -25.21
C THR A 564 18.13 17.92 -25.64
N ILE A 565 18.75 17.01 -24.92
CA ILE A 565 18.70 15.57 -25.18
C ILE A 565 17.90 14.87 -24.08
N ALA A 566 16.95 14.05 -24.49
CA ALA A 566 16.16 13.15 -23.66
C ALA A 566 16.72 11.72 -23.82
N PRO A 567 17.58 11.23 -22.90
CA PRO A 567 18.28 9.95 -23.05
C PRO A 567 17.35 8.77 -23.24
N GLN A 568 16.28 8.69 -22.43
CA GLN A 568 15.36 7.55 -22.48
C GLN A 568 14.67 7.48 -23.84
N LYS A 569 14.27 8.62 -24.40
CA LYS A 569 13.66 8.67 -25.74
C LYS A 569 14.57 8.06 -26.81
N ILE A 570 15.89 8.27 -26.71
CA ILE A 570 16.87 7.74 -27.67
C ILE A 570 17.17 6.26 -27.37
N GLU A 571 17.37 5.89 -26.10
CA GLU A 571 17.59 4.50 -25.68
C GLU A 571 16.44 3.59 -26.15
N ASN A 572 15.22 4.10 -26.12
CA ASN A 572 14.03 3.37 -26.57
C ASN A 572 14.04 3.05 -28.06
N LEU A 573 14.71 3.84 -28.90
CA LEU A 573 14.86 3.55 -30.34
C LEU A 573 15.69 2.30 -30.62
N PHE A 574 16.53 1.89 -29.67
CA PHE A 574 17.38 0.70 -29.82
C PHE A 574 16.68 -0.60 -29.38
N ARG A 575 15.46 -0.52 -28.81
CA ARG A 575 14.75 -1.69 -28.28
C ARG A 575 14.34 -2.70 -29.36
N ASP A 576 14.11 -2.24 -30.59
CA ASP A 576 13.66 -3.11 -31.68
C ASP A 576 14.80 -3.98 -32.27
N PHE A 577 16.04 -3.80 -31.81
CA PHE A 577 17.18 -4.58 -32.29
C PHE A 577 17.46 -5.77 -31.36
N GLU A 578 17.22 -6.99 -31.86
CA GLU A 578 17.47 -8.24 -31.12
C GLU A 578 18.92 -8.39 -30.61
N SER A 579 19.89 -7.76 -31.27
CA SER A 579 21.30 -7.79 -30.86
C SER A 579 21.67 -6.80 -29.75
N VAL A 580 20.67 -6.14 -29.14
CA VAL A 580 20.87 -5.09 -28.14
C VAL A 580 20.04 -5.41 -26.91
N SER A 581 20.66 -6.03 -25.90
CA SER A 581 20.02 -6.29 -24.62
C SER A 581 19.77 -5.03 -23.78
N ARG A 582 20.72 -4.09 -23.73
CA ARG A 582 20.55 -2.79 -23.04
C ARG A 582 21.32 -1.66 -23.72
N VAL A 583 20.78 -0.46 -23.66
CA VAL A 583 21.48 0.78 -24.04
C VAL A 583 21.46 1.75 -22.89
N PHE A 584 22.57 2.47 -22.70
CA PHE A 584 22.65 3.60 -21.79
C PHE A 584 23.33 4.77 -22.49
N LEU A 585 22.65 5.90 -22.61
CA LEU A 585 23.15 7.08 -23.28
C LEU A 585 23.84 8.01 -22.29
N VAL A 586 25.10 8.34 -22.56
CA VAL A 586 25.95 9.20 -21.74
C VAL A 586 26.45 10.36 -22.58
N CYS A 587 26.26 11.58 -22.10
CA CYS A 587 26.88 12.75 -22.73
C CYS A 587 27.38 13.81 -21.74
N ASP A 588 27.13 13.67 -20.43
CA ASP A 588 27.54 14.70 -19.49
C ASP A 588 29.04 15.00 -19.62
N HIS A 589 29.35 16.26 -19.91
CA HIS A 589 30.68 16.79 -20.22
C HIS A 589 31.45 16.14 -21.41
N ARG A 590 30.75 15.56 -22.39
CA ARG A 590 31.37 14.96 -23.59
C ARG A 590 31.10 15.76 -24.86
N PRO A 591 32.02 15.74 -25.85
CA PRO A 591 31.83 16.43 -27.12
C PRO A 591 30.74 15.82 -28.01
N TYR A 592 30.29 14.60 -27.71
CA TYR A 592 29.25 13.89 -28.45
C TYR A 592 28.46 12.96 -27.53
N ASN A 593 27.20 12.71 -27.89
CA ASN A 593 26.37 11.68 -27.24
C ASN A 593 27.03 10.31 -27.45
N THR A 594 27.23 9.54 -26.38
CA THR A 594 27.82 8.19 -26.42
C THR A 594 26.79 7.17 -25.96
N ALA A 595 26.46 6.18 -26.79
CA ALA A 595 25.64 5.05 -26.38
C ALA A 595 26.54 3.91 -25.90
N LEU A 596 26.36 3.48 -24.64
CA LEU A 596 26.89 2.22 -24.15
C LEU A 596 25.89 1.11 -24.50
N ILE A 597 26.30 0.19 -25.36
CA ILE A 597 25.44 -0.90 -25.83
C ILE A 597 25.95 -2.19 -25.18
N TYR A 598 25.06 -2.83 -24.42
CA TYR A 598 25.25 -4.19 -23.93
C TYR A 598 24.47 -5.13 -24.86
N PRO A 599 25.16 -5.95 -25.67
CA PRO A 599 24.52 -6.84 -26.63
C PRO A 599 23.73 -7.96 -25.95
#